data_AF-A0A9Q3J8L5-F1
#
_entry.id   AF-A0A9Q3J8L5-F1
#
_cell.length_a   1.000
_cell.length_b   1.000
_cell.length_c   1.000
_cell.angle_alpha   90.00
_cell.angle_beta   90.00
_cell.angle_gamma   90.00
#
_symmetry.space_group_name_H-M   'P 1'
#
loop_
_entity.id
_entity.type
_entity.pdbx_description
1 polymer ?
#
loop_
_entity_poly.entity_id
_entity_poly.type
_entity_poly.pdbx_seq_one_letter_code
_entity_poly.pdbx_strand_id
1 'polypeptide(L)'
;MEFIRGIDMIKEDFELPDRLVTERFNTLFTRSAHRWYIKLRQAHGHQSRTWWKTQIINKWANDTWIFKVETAFESSKFNSDKDKALPWFFQQKDRLTALYPDMSEFMIHRKILRQCGGDLEHAVKSRTIEQSSAEDIINILEEVTTRTKIGSSRVNLKARFNTPCKDSLDKNPKGNSNNFKYKPADIIRKCHICQSTTHLANTCPKRGKINEIDIEKEPHVEKDSNIEENSDYKSLIFSESSKDI
;
A
#
# COMPACT_ATOMS: atom_id res chain seq x y z
N MET A 1 -18.15 -12.09 8.68
CA MET A 1 -19.08 -11.22 9.43
C MET A 1 -20.29 -10.80 8.61
N GLU A 2 -20.14 -10.58 7.31
CA GLU A 2 -21.25 -10.28 6.38
C GLU A 2 -22.51 -11.13 6.52
N PHE A 3 -22.36 -12.46 6.67
CA PHE A 3 -23.52 -13.34 6.89
C PHE A 3 -24.31 -12.99 8.15
N ILE A 4 -23.64 -12.72 9.28
CA ILE A 4 -24.29 -12.35 10.54
C ILE A 4 -24.96 -10.98 10.38
N ARG A 5 -24.25 -10.02 9.79
CA ARG A 5 -24.74 -8.66 9.49
C ARG A 5 -26.00 -8.69 8.63
N GLY A 6 -26.01 -9.45 7.54
CA GLY A 6 -27.18 -9.57 6.66
C GLY A 6 -28.39 -10.15 7.36
N ILE A 7 -28.21 -11.10 8.27
CA ILE A 7 -29.34 -11.62 9.06
C ILE A 7 -29.78 -10.61 10.13
N ASP A 8 -28.86 -9.81 10.68
CA ASP A 8 -29.21 -8.76 11.63
C ASP A 8 -30.03 -7.66 10.97
N MET A 9 -29.67 -7.26 9.74
CA MET A 9 -30.49 -6.37 8.91
C MET A 9 -31.89 -6.94 8.67
N ILE A 10 -31.99 -8.21 8.26
CA ILE A 10 -33.31 -8.87 8.07
C ILE A 10 -34.12 -8.90 9.38
N LYS A 11 -33.46 -9.08 10.53
CA LYS A 11 -34.15 -9.06 11.81
C LYS A 11 -34.69 -7.66 12.11
N GLU A 12 -33.90 -6.62 11.85
CA GLU A 12 -34.25 -5.21 12.08
C GLU A 12 -35.36 -4.74 11.13
N ASP A 13 -35.19 -4.97 9.82
CA ASP A 13 -36.14 -4.54 8.78
C ASP A 13 -37.55 -5.13 8.95
N PHE A 14 -37.64 -6.35 9.48
CA PHE A 14 -38.89 -7.10 9.63
C PHE A 14 -39.31 -7.30 11.10
N GLU A 15 -38.62 -6.64 12.04
CA GLU A 15 -38.85 -6.74 13.49
C GLU A 15 -39.02 -8.20 13.99
N LEU A 16 -38.23 -9.12 13.44
CA LEU A 16 -38.45 -10.55 13.65
C LEU A 16 -38.07 -10.97 15.08
N PRO A 17 -38.92 -11.75 15.76
CA PRO A 17 -38.54 -12.39 17.02
C PRO A 17 -37.40 -13.40 16.78
N ASP A 18 -36.52 -13.52 17.78
CA ASP A 18 -35.34 -14.40 17.75
C ASP A 18 -35.66 -15.83 17.31
N ARG A 19 -36.83 -16.34 17.70
CA ARG A 19 -37.29 -17.68 17.31
C ARG A 19 -37.43 -17.83 15.80
N LEU A 20 -38.03 -16.86 15.11
CA LEU A 20 -38.23 -16.95 13.65
C LEU A 20 -36.90 -16.81 12.91
N VAL A 21 -36.00 -15.95 13.41
CA VAL A 21 -34.65 -15.82 12.86
C VAL A 21 -33.86 -17.13 12.99
N THR A 22 -33.95 -17.78 14.16
CA THR A 22 -33.26 -19.05 14.42
C THR A 22 -33.88 -20.23 13.68
N GLU A 23 -35.17 -20.20 13.38
CA GLU A 23 -35.83 -21.19 12.50
C GLU A 23 -35.39 -21.03 11.04
N ARG A 24 -35.20 -19.79 10.57
CA ARG A 24 -34.64 -19.51 9.23
C ARG A 24 -33.21 -20.01 9.04
N PHE A 25 -32.44 -20.24 10.10
CA PHE A 25 -31.12 -20.87 9.96
C PHE A 25 -31.15 -22.22 9.25
N ASN A 26 -32.26 -22.94 9.34
CA ASN A 26 -32.45 -24.20 8.66
C ASN A 26 -32.40 -24.06 7.13
N THR A 27 -32.83 -22.91 6.59
CA THR A 27 -32.81 -22.62 5.14
C THR A 27 -31.58 -21.81 4.72
N LEU A 28 -31.04 -20.99 5.64
CA LEU A 28 -29.87 -20.14 5.37
C LEU A 28 -28.55 -20.91 5.37
N PHE A 29 -28.40 -21.89 6.26
CA PHE A 29 -27.20 -22.72 6.26
C PHE A 29 -27.29 -23.80 5.19
N THR A 30 -26.17 -24.04 4.51
CA THR A 30 -26.08 -25.07 3.48
C THR A 30 -24.99 -26.10 3.83
N ARG A 31 -25.17 -27.33 3.33
CA ARG A 31 -24.17 -28.43 3.40
C ARG A 31 -23.63 -28.68 4.82
N SER A 32 -22.34 -28.43 5.05
CA SER A 32 -21.67 -28.69 6.32
C SER A 32 -22.16 -27.77 7.44
N ALA A 33 -22.48 -26.51 7.13
CA ALA A 33 -23.04 -25.57 8.09
C ALA A 33 -24.44 -25.99 8.53
N HIS A 34 -25.24 -26.51 7.60
CA HIS A 34 -26.58 -27.04 7.89
C HIS A 34 -26.51 -28.23 8.85
N ARG A 35 -25.66 -29.21 8.56
CA ARG A 35 -25.44 -30.38 9.42
C ARG A 35 -24.96 -29.99 10.83
N TRP A 36 -24.05 -29.02 10.91
CA TRP A 36 -23.59 -28.48 12.20
C TRP A 36 -24.74 -27.83 12.97
N TYR A 37 -25.56 -27.01 12.31
CA TYR A 37 -26.69 -26.33 12.94
C TYR A 37 -27.71 -27.34 13.49
N ILE A 38 -28.10 -28.37 12.71
CA ILE A 38 -29.04 -29.39 13.16
C ILE A 38 -28.52 -30.13 14.40
N LYS A 39 -27.26 -30.57 14.37
CA LYS A 39 -26.64 -31.26 15.51
C LYS A 39 -26.62 -30.38 16.76
N LEU A 40 -26.23 -29.11 16.61
CA LEU A 40 -26.14 -28.19 17.74
C LEU A 40 -27.52 -27.83 18.31
N ARG A 41 -28.51 -27.64 17.43
CA ARG A 41 -29.90 -27.38 17.82
C ARG A 41 -30.55 -28.56 18.53
N GLN A 42 -30.26 -29.79 18.11
CA GLN A 42 -30.71 -31.00 18.80
C GLN A 42 -30.13 -31.11 20.21
N ALA A 43 -28.88 -30.70 20.41
CA ALA A 43 -28.20 -30.77 21.71
C ALA A 43 -28.63 -29.68 22.71
N HIS A 44 -28.82 -28.44 22.24
CA HIS A 44 -29.07 -27.28 23.10
C HIS A 44 -30.50 -26.71 23.02
N GLY A 45 -31.35 -27.27 22.16
CA GLY A 45 -32.74 -26.84 22.00
C GLY A 45 -32.89 -25.45 21.38
N HIS A 46 -33.95 -24.73 21.80
CA HIS A 46 -34.18 -23.35 21.40
C HIS A 46 -33.32 -22.41 22.24
N GLN A 47 -32.50 -21.61 21.55
CA GLN A 47 -31.57 -20.67 22.18
C GLN A 47 -31.77 -19.26 21.59
N SER A 48 -31.32 -18.25 22.33
CA SER A 48 -31.40 -16.86 21.90
C SER A 48 -30.55 -16.60 20.66
N ARG A 49 -30.88 -15.51 19.94
CA ARG A 49 -30.12 -15.10 18.76
C ARG A 49 -28.66 -14.76 19.11
N THR A 50 -28.43 -14.12 20.25
CA THR A 50 -27.08 -13.76 20.72
C THR A 50 -26.22 -14.99 20.93
N TRP A 51 -26.78 -16.03 21.56
CA TRP A 51 -26.08 -17.31 21.74
C TRP A 51 -25.68 -17.91 20.39
N TRP A 52 -26.61 -17.95 19.42
CA TRP A 52 -26.30 -18.46 18.09
C TRP A 52 -25.22 -17.65 17.36
N LYS A 53 -25.22 -16.31 17.47
CA LYS A 53 -24.14 -15.48 16.92
C LYS A 53 -22.79 -15.90 17.49
N THR A 54 -22.70 -16.05 18.81
CA THR A 54 -21.46 -16.50 19.49
C THR A 54 -21.01 -17.87 18.99
N GLN A 55 -21.93 -18.83 18.83
CA GLN A 55 -21.58 -20.16 18.30
C GLN A 55 -21.07 -20.11 16.86
N ILE A 56 -21.67 -19.28 16.01
CA ILE A 56 -21.23 -19.07 14.62
C ILE A 56 -19.81 -18.47 14.62
N ILE A 57 -19.58 -17.43 15.42
CA ILE A 57 -18.26 -16.78 15.53
C ILE A 57 -17.23 -17.82 16.02
N ASN A 58 -17.51 -18.54 17.10
CA ASN A 58 -16.58 -19.53 17.64
C ASN A 58 -16.27 -20.66 16.64
N LYS A 59 -17.24 -21.06 15.81
CA LYS A 59 -17.06 -22.16 14.86
C LYS A 59 -16.23 -21.74 13.64
N TRP A 60 -16.47 -20.55 13.10
CA TRP A 60 -15.94 -20.13 11.79
C TRP A 60 -14.95 -18.97 11.83
N ALA A 61 -14.95 -18.16 12.88
CA ALA A 61 -13.99 -17.08 13.12
C ALA A 61 -13.01 -17.47 14.24
N ASN A 62 -12.42 -18.66 14.14
CA ASN A 62 -11.39 -19.12 15.06
C ASN A 62 -10.04 -18.44 14.77
N ASP A 63 -9.09 -18.56 15.71
CA ASP A 63 -7.76 -17.93 15.61
C ASP A 63 -7.01 -18.29 14.31
N THR A 64 -7.17 -19.52 13.82
CA THR A 64 -6.57 -19.94 12.56
C THR A 64 -7.15 -19.18 11.37
N TRP A 65 -8.46 -18.89 11.38
CA TRP A 65 -9.10 -18.07 10.36
C TRP A 65 -8.65 -16.60 10.47
N ILE A 66 -8.61 -16.04 11.69
CA ILE A 66 -8.14 -14.67 11.94
C ILE A 66 -6.73 -14.50 11.37
N PHE A 67 -5.80 -15.37 11.77
CA PHE A 67 -4.43 -15.37 11.28
C PHE A 67 -4.34 -15.45 9.76
N LYS A 68 -5.15 -16.31 9.12
CA LYS A 68 -5.19 -16.41 7.65
C LYS A 68 -5.66 -15.13 6.98
N VAL A 69 -6.68 -14.48 7.53
CA VAL A 69 -7.22 -13.23 6.97
C VAL A 69 -6.24 -12.07 7.18
N GLU A 70 -5.61 -11.97 8.36
CA GLU A 70 -4.55 -10.99 8.63
C GLU A 70 -3.37 -11.18 7.69
N THR A 71 -2.84 -12.40 7.58
CA THR A 71 -1.74 -12.72 6.67
C THR A 71 -2.11 -12.40 5.22
N ALA A 72 -3.34 -12.71 4.80
CA ALA A 72 -3.81 -12.39 3.45
C ALA A 72 -3.91 -10.88 3.21
N PHE A 73 -4.33 -10.10 4.20
CA PHE A 73 -4.34 -8.64 4.13
C PHE A 73 -2.92 -8.06 4.05
N GLU A 74 -2.01 -8.52 4.92
CA GLU A 74 -0.63 -8.00 4.99
C GLU A 74 0.20 -8.31 3.75
N SER A 75 0.03 -9.51 3.19
CA SER A 75 0.73 -9.95 1.98
C SER A 75 0.17 -9.34 0.69
N SER A 76 -1.07 -8.85 0.72
CA SER A 76 -1.78 -8.33 -0.44
C SER A 76 -1.44 -6.86 -0.70
N LYS A 77 -0.24 -6.61 -1.22
CA LYS A 77 0.18 -5.30 -1.73
C LYS A 77 -0.47 -5.02 -3.09
N PHE A 78 -0.94 -3.79 -3.29
CA PHE A 78 -1.52 -3.40 -4.57
C PHE A 78 -0.45 -3.28 -5.65
N ASN A 79 -0.70 -3.89 -6.82
CA ASN A 79 0.17 -3.78 -7.99
C ASN A 79 -0.64 -3.29 -9.19
N SER A 80 -0.32 -2.10 -9.72
CA SER A 80 -1.11 -1.50 -10.81
C SER A 80 -1.06 -2.29 -12.12
N ASP A 81 -0.07 -3.17 -12.32
CA ASP A 81 0.06 -3.97 -13.54
C ASP A 81 -0.77 -5.25 -13.49
N LYS A 82 -1.10 -5.74 -12.28
CA LYS A 82 -1.77 -7.03 -12.06
C LYS A 82 -3.17 -6.87 -11.50
N ASP A 83 -3.35 -5.91 -10.60
CA ASP A 83 -4.56 -5.73 -9.82
C ASP A 83 -5.43 -4.63 -10.42
N LYS A 84 -6.74 -4.88 -10.41
CA LYS A 84 -7.73 -3.83 -10.70
C LYS A 84 -8.11 -3.14 -9.38
N ALA A 85 -8.15 -1.81 -9.39
CA ALA A 85 -8.41 -0.99 -8.21
C ALA A 85 -9.67 -1.42 -7.45
N LEU A 86 -10.81 -1.50 -8.15
CA LEU A 86 -12.11 -1.82 -7.55
C LEU A 86 -12.15 -3.18 -6.81
N PRO A 87 -11.91 -4.34 -7.46
CA PRO A 87 -12.03 -5.63 -6.79
C PRO A 87 -10.97 -5.82 -5.70
N TRP A 88 -9.77 -5.27 -5.90
CA TRP A 88 -8.72 -5.35 -4.88
C TRP A 88 -9.09 -4.54 -3.64
N PHE A 89 -9.61 -3.32 -3.82
CA PHE A 89 -9.98 -2.44 -2.71
C PHE A 89 -11.12 -3.04 -1.87
N PHE A 90 -12.19 -3.51 -2.53
CA PHE A 90 -13.29 -4.16 -1.83
C PHE A 90 -12.84 -5.43 -1.11
N GLN A 91 -11.96 -6.23 -1.73
CA GLN A 91 -11.41 -7.40 -1.04
C GLN A 91 -10.62 -7.03 0.22
N GLN A 92 -9.84 -5.94 0.21
CA GLN A 92 -9.15 -5.47 1.43
C GLN A 92 -10.13 -4.90 2.46
N LYS A 93 -11.16 -4.17 2.02
CA LYS A 93 -12.23 -3.66 2.88
C LYS A 93 -12.94 -4.80 3.60
N ASP A 94 -13.36 -5.83 2.87
CA ASP A 94 -14.02 -7.01 3.43
C ASP A 94 -13.17 -7.72 4.49
N ARG A 95 -11.86 -7.88 4.23
CA ARG A 95 -10.92 -8.48 5.19
C ARG A 95 -10.85 -7.66 6.48
N LEU A 96 -10.69 -6.34 6.36
CA LEU A 96 -10.59 -5.44 7.52
C LEU A 96 -11.90 -5.35 8.30
N THR A 97 -13.05 -5.23 7.63
CA THR A 97 -14.36 -5.24 8.29
C THR A 97 -14.65 -6.57 8.98
N ALA A 98 -14.12 -7.68 8.45
CA ALA A 98 -14.28 -8.98 9.09
C ALA A 98 -13.37 -9.17 10.32
N LEU A 99 -12.20 -8.53 10.35
CA LEU A 99 -11.27 -8.54 11.49
C LEU A 99 -11.63 -7.51 12.57
N TYR A 100 -12.06 -6.31 12.15
CA TYR A 100 -12.31 -5.16 13.01
C TYR A 100 -13.66 -4.53 12.66
N PRO A 101 -14.79 -5.14 13.10
CA PRO A 101 -16.12 -4.64 12.76
C PRO A 101 -16.41 -3.24 13.31
N ASP A 102 -15.79 -2.87 14.43
CA ASP A 102 -16.00 -1.58 15.11
C ASP A 102 -15.06 -0.47 14.60
N MET A 103 -14.24 -0.76 13.58
CA MET A 103 -13.31 0.21 13.02
C MET A 103 -14.05 1.21 12.14
N SER A 104 -13.73 2.51 12.30
CA SER A 104 -14.31 3.54 11.45
C SER A 104 -13.90 3.36 9.99
N GLU A 105 -14.79 3.74 9.08
CA GLU A 105 -14.57 3.63 7.64
C GLU A 105 -13.31 4.38 7.19
N PHE A 106 -13.07 5.57 7.74
CA PHE A 106 -11.84 6.33 7.53
C PHE A 106 -10.57 5.53 7.91
N MET A 107 -10.59 4.83 9.05
CA MET A 107 -9.44 4.03 9.48
C MET A 107 -9.24 2.79 8.61
N ILE A 108 -10.33 2.18 8.14
CA ILE A 108 -10.29 1.11 7.14
C ILE A 108 -9.62 1.62 5.86
N HIS A 109 -10.10 2.73 5.30
CA HIS A 109 -9.54 3.36 4.11
C HIS A 109 -8.05 3.67 4.28
N ARG A 110 -7.67 4.26 5.42
CA ARG A 110 -6.26 4.56 5.74
C ARG A 110 -5.39 3.30 5.80
N LYS A 111 -5.88 2.20 6.36
CA LYS A 111 -5.18 0.91 6.39
C LYS A 111 -5.02 0.30 5.00
N ILE A 112 -6.05 0.38 4.15
CA ILE A 112 -5.98 -0.11 2.77
C ILE A 112 -4.95 0.69 1.97
N LEU A 113 -4.94 2.02 2.07
CA LEU A 113 -4.00 2.87 1.34
C LEU A 113 -2.53 2.60 1.73
N ARG A 114 -2.25 2.19 2.97
CA ARG A 114 -0.91 1.73 3.38
C ARG A 114 -0.45 0.46 2.63
N GLN A 115 -1.39 -0.33 2.09
CA GLN A 115 -1.07 -1.50 1.26
C GLN A 115 -0.71 -1.13 -0.19
N CYS A 116 -1.01 0.08 -0.64
CA CYS A 116 -0.51 0.62 -1.90
C CYS A 116 0.98 0.96 -1.81
N GLY A 117 1.39 1.59 -0.69
CA GLY A 117 2.77 1.93 -0.39
C GLY A 117 3.38 3.04 -1.24
N GLY A 118 4.44 3.66 -0.72
CA GLY A 118 5.32 4.59 -1.44
C GLY A 118 4.59 5.76 -2.10
N ASP A 119 5.00 6.06 -3.34
CA ASP A 119 4.48 7.19 -4.12
C ASP A 119 2.98 7.05 -4.42
N LEU A 120 2.48 5.82 -4.57
CA LEU A 120 1.06 5.58 -4.87
C LEU A 120 0.18 5.92 -3.67
N GLU A 121 0.59 5.51 -2.47
CA GLU A 121 -0.10 5.88 -1.24
C GLU A 121 -0.17 7.40 -1.08
N HIS A 122 0.95 8.10 -1.29
CA HIS A 122 0.99 9.56 -1.20
C HIS A 122 0.12 10.24 -2.27
N ALA A 123 0.20 9.78 -3.53
CA ALA A 123 -0.54 10.35 -4.64
C ALA A 123 -2.07 10.20 -4.48
N VAL A 124 -2.53 9.08 -3.92
CA VAL A 124 -3.96 8.90 -3.62
C VAL A 124 -4.35 9.76 -2.44
N LYS A 125 -3.59 9.73 -1.34
CA LYS A 125 -3.88 10.52 -0.14
C LYS A 125 -3.97 12.01 -0.39
N SER A 126 -3.08 12.56 -1.22
CA SER A 126 -3.07 13.98 -1.55
C SER A 126 -4.30 14.44 -2.33
N ARG A 127 -5.09 13.51 -2.87
CA ARG A 127 -6.31 13.75 -3.66
C ARG A 127 -7.59 13.36 -2.91
N THR A 128 -7.47 12.66 -1.79
CA THR A 128 -8.61 12.21 -0.96
C THR A 128 -8.78 13.11 0.25
N ILE A 129 -10.04 13.40 0.62
CA ILE A 129 -10.41 14.03 1.89
C ILE A 129 -10.71 12.96 2.96
N GLU A 130 -10.70 13.33 4.24
CA GLU A 130 -10.95 12.38 5.35
C GLU A 130 -12.32 11.70 5.29
N GLN A 131 -13.31 12.34 4.66
CA GLN A 131 -14.66 11.81 4.48
C GLN A 131 -14.90 11.16 3.12
N SER A 132 -13.83 10.84 2.37
CA SER A 132 -13.97 10.22 1.05
C SER A 132 -14.64 8.86 1.16
N SER A 133 -15.63 8.63 0.29
CA SER A 133 -16.26 7.32 0.15
C SER A 133 -15.28 6.29 -0.41
N ALA A 134 -15.62 5.00 -0.31
CA ALA A 134 -14.81 3.94 -0.92
C ALA A 134 -14.73 4.14 -2.45
N GLU A 135 -15.83 4.57 -3.05
CA GLU A 135 -15.97 4.85 -4.48
C GLU A 135 -15.03 5.98 -4.91
N ASP A 136 -14.97 7.08 -4.16
CA ASP A 136 -14.07 8.20 -4.45
C ASP A 136 -12.61 7.76 -4.43
N ILE A 137 -12.22 6.97 -3.40
CA ILE A 137 -10.86 6.48 -3.26
C ILE A 137 -10.51 5.52 -4.40
N ILE A 138 -11.43 4.64 -4.79
CA ILE A 138 -11.25 3.72 -5.92
C ILE A 138 -11.08 4.50 -7.23
N ASN A 139 -11.93 5.49 -7.48
CA ASN A 139 -11.86 6.33 -8.68
C ASN A 139 -10.52 7.07 -8.77
N ILE A 140 -10.05 7.64 -7.66
CA ILE A 140 -8.75 8.30 -7.59
C ILE A 140 -7.60 7.30 -7.79
N LEU A 141 -7.68 6.11 -7.18
CA LEU A 141 -6.68 5.06 -7.35
C LEU A 141 -6.58 4.60 -8.81
N GLU A 142 -7.72 4.42 -9.47
CA GLU A 142 -7.79 4.09 -10.90
C GLU A 142 -7.27 5.24 -11.76
N GLU A 143 -7.62 6.49 -11.45
CA GLU A 143 -7.12 7.67 -12.16
C GLU A 143 -5.58 7.77 -12.06
N VAL A 144 -5.01 7.65 -10.85
CA VAL A 144 -3.57 7.78 -10.62
C VAL A 144 -2.83 6.68 -11.38
N THR A 145 -3.29 5.43 -11.25
CA THR A 145 -2.62 4.28 -11.89
C THR A 145 -2.70 4.35 -13.41
N THR A 146 -3.84 4.77 -13.98
CA THR A 146 -4.01 4.89 -15.43
C THR A 146 -3.27 6.08 -16.03
N ARG A 147 -3.25 7.25 -15.37
CA ARG A 147 -2.68 8.49 -15.93
C ARG A 147 -1.18 8.66 -15.67
N THR A 148 -0.65 8.15 -14.57
CA THR A 148 0.71 8.51 -14.12
C THR A 148 1.71 7.36 -14.15
N LYS A 149 1.27 6.12 -14.40
CA LYS A 149 2.08 4.89 -14.25
C LYS A 149 2.73 4.74 -12.87
N ILE A 150 2.31 5.51 -11.87
CA ILE A 150 2.74 5.37 -10.48
C ILE A 150 2.17 4.06 -9.94
N GLY A 151 3.00 3.27 -9.26
CA GLY A 151 2.65 1.91 -8.82
C GLY A 151 2.93 0.82 -9.85
N SER A 152 3.29 1.17 -11.09
CA SER A 152 3.71 0.21 -12.11
C SER A 152 5.11 -0.30 -11.81
N SER A 153 5.27 -1.62 -11.84
CA SER A 153 6.51 -2.30 -11.57
C SER A 153 7.48 -2.02 -12.73
N ARG A 154 8.37 -1.03 -12.57
CA ARG A 154 9.45 -0.71 -13.51
C ARG A 154 10.53 -1.82 -13.64
N VAL A 155 10.20 -3.06 -13.31
CA VAL A 155 11.10 -4.21 -13.30
C VAL A 155 11.65 -4.53 -14.70
N ASN A 156 11.00 -4.09 -15.78
CA ASN A 156 11.45 -4.38 -17.15
C ASN A 156 12.29 -3.31 -17.85
N LEU A 157 12.64 -2.18 -17.21
CA LEU A 157 13.49 -1.18 -17.88
C LEU A 157 15.00 -1.38 -17.68
N LYS A 158 15.42 -2.15 -16.66
CA LYS A 158 16.85 -2.44 -16.42
C LYS A 158 17.40 -3.60 -17.28
N ALA A 159 16.55 -4.43 -17.88
CA ALA A 159 16.98 -5.56 -18.70
C ALA A 159 17.46 -5.17 -20.12
N ARG A 160 17.28 -3.91 -20.55
CA ARG A 160 17.71 -3.46 -21.88
C ARG A 160 19.13 -2.92 -21.97
N PHE A 161 19.87 -2.82 -20.85
CA PHE A 161 21.24 -2.28 -20.84
C PHE A 161 22.33 -3.32 -20.53
N ASN A 162 21.96 -4.57 -20.21
CA ASN A 162 22.93 -5.63 -20.00
C ASN A 162 23.03 -6.51 -21.25
N THR A 163 23.62 -5.94 -22.31
CA THR A 163 24.27 -6.79 -23.33
C THR A 163 25.71 -6.99 -22.84
N PRO A 164 26.17 -8.20 -22.49
CA PRO A 164 27.56 -8.42 -22.14
C PRO A 164 28.39 -8.27 -23.42
N CYS A 165 29.24 -7.24 -23.47
CA CYS A 165 30.27 -7.14 -24.50
C CYS A 165 31.29 -8.25 -24.21
N LYS A 166 31.36 -9.27 -25.08
CA LYS A 166 32.46 -10.27 -25.02
C LYS A 166 33.73 -9.57 -25.50
N ASP A 167 34.67 -9.36 -24.58
CA ASP A 167 36.05 -9.09 -24.94
C ASP A 167 36.67 -10.40 -25.46
N SER A 168 37.03 -10.42 -26.74
CA SER A 168 37.90 -11.46 -27.31
C SER A 168 39.07 -10.78 -28.03
N LEU A 169 40.27 -10.98 -27.49
CA LEU A 169 41.55 -10.57 -28.06
C LEU A 169 41.92 -11.46 -29.26
N ASP A 170 42.27 -10.77 -30.36
CA ASP A 170 43.24 -11.05 -31.43
C ASP A 170 43.17 -12.35 -32.29
N LYS A 171 42.97 -12.16 -33.61
CA LYS A 171 44.00 -12.27 -34.71
C LYS A 171 43.35 -12.28 -36.12
N ASN A 172 43.43 -11.13 -36.82
CA ASN A 172 43.79 -10.83 -38.24
C ASN A 172 43.37 -11.73 -39.45
N PRO A 173 43.41 -11.23 -40.72
CA PRO A 173 42.25 -10.73 -41.47
C PRO A 173 41.94 -11.53 -42.76
N LYS A 174 40.73 -11.41 -43.32
CA LYS A 174 40.42 -11.64 -44.75
C LYS A 174 38.97 -11.26 -45.11
N GLY A 175 38.82 -10.46 -46.18
CA GLY A 175 37.79 -10.69 -47.20
C GLY A 175 36.44 -9.98 -47.10
N ASN A 176 36.38 -8.80 -47.70
CA ASN A 176 35.41 -8.37 -48.73
C ASN A 176 33.93 -8.06 -48.41
N SER A 177 33.45 -7.01 -49.10
CA SER A 177 32.06 -6.67 -49.49
C SER A 177 31.16 -5.87 -48.54
N ASN A 178 31.19 -4.55 -48.73
CA ASN A 178 30.06 -3.64 -48.98
C ASN A 178 28.78 -3.75 -48.12
N ASN A 179 28.54 -2.73 -47.29
CA ASN A 179 27.36 -1.87 -47.48
C ASN A 179 27.47 -0.58 -46.64
N PHE A 180 27.60 0.54 -47.35
CA PHE A 180 27.49 1.89 -46.83
C PHE A 180 26.03 2.20 -46.47
N LYS A 181 25.77 2.60 -45.23
CA LYS A 181 24.70 3.57 -44.90
C LYS A 181 25.30 4.67 -44.04
N TYR A 182 25.24 5.88 -44.60
CA TYR A 182 25.89 7.11 -44.19
C TYR A 182 25.64 7.50 -42.71
N LYS A 183 26.71 7.84 -41.99
CA LYS A 183 26.68 8.64 -40.74
C LYS A 183 26.95 10.11 -41.10
N PRO A 184 26.29 11.11 -40.48
CA PRO A 184 26.69 12.49 -40.64
C PRO A 184 27.95 12.81 -39.82
N ALA A 185 28.94 13.34 -40.55
CA ALA A 185 30.07 14.20 -40.19
C ALA A 185 30.60 14.24 -38.74
N ASP A 186 31.91 13.98 -38.66
CA ASP A 186 32.81 14.10 -37.52
C ASP A 186 32.73 15.45 -36.79
N ILE A 187 32.11 15.47 -35.61
CA ILE A 187 32.51 16.40 -34.55
C ILE A 187 33.61 15.68 -33.78
N ILE A 188 34.88 15.98 -34.08
CA ILE A 188 36.02 15.49 -33.32
C ILE A 188 35.90 16.05 -31.90
N ARG A 189 35.32 15.27 -30.99
CA ARG A 189 35.15 15.65 -29.59
C ARG A 189 36.53 15.66 -28.93
N LYS A 190 37.00 16.86 -28.55
CA LYS A 190 38.25 17.05 -27.81
C LYS A 190 38.00 16.82 -26.31
N CYS A 191 39.00 16.30 -25.61
CA CYS A 191 39.01 16.22 -24.16
C CYS A 191 38.85 17.61 -23.56
N HIS A 192 37.81 17.87 -22.76
CA HIS A 192 37.62 19.19 -22.15
C HIS A 192 38.67 19.56 -21.09
N ILE A 193 39.49 18.59 -20.63
CA ILE A 193 40.54 18.81 -19.61
C ILE A 193 41.89 19.16 -20.25
N CYS A 194 42.27 18.49 -21.35
CA CYS A 194 43.59 18.69 -21.98
C CYS A 194 43.52 19.04 -23.48
N GLN A 195 42.32 19.20 -24.03
CA GLN A 195 42.01 19.54 -25.42
C GLN A 195 42.52 18.56 -26.48
N SER A 196 43.06 17.41 -26.07
CA SER A 196 43.48 16.32 -26.96
C SER A 196 42.29 15.65 -27.64
N THR A 197 42.45 15.27 -28.92
CA THR A 197 41.47 14.52 -29.72
C THR A 197 41.56 13.01 -29.52
N THR A 198 42.60 12.53 -28.82
CA THR A 198 42.93 11.10 -28.66
C THR A 198 42.12 10.40 -27.57
N HIS A 199 41.47 11.15 -26.68
CA HIS A 199 40.69 10.62 -25.57
C HIS A 199 39.62 11.61 -25.10
N LEU A 200 38.69 11.17 -24.26
CA LEU A 200 37.64 11.99 -23.65
C LEU A 200 38.00 12.36 -22.21
N ALA A 201 37.36 13.39 -21.65
CA ALA A 201 37.70 13.94 -20.32
C ALA A 201 37.65 12.89 -19.18
N ASN A 202 36.80 11.88 -19.30
CA ASN A 202 36.68 10.79 -18.33
C ASN A 202 37.92 9.87 -18.28
N THR A 203 38.69 9.81 -19.36
CA THR A 203 39.89 8.97 -19.56
C THR A 203 41.16 9.81 -19.66
N CYS A 204 41.08 11.09 -19.27
CA CYS A 204 42.20 12.01 -19.36
C CYS A 204 43.28 11.68 -18.31
N PRO A 205 44.54 11.45 -18.72
CA PRO A 205 45.65 11.18 -17.79
C PRO A 205 46.02 12.40 -16.94
N LYS A 206 45.56 13.61 -17.32
CA LYS A 206 45.72 14.84 -16.52
C LYS A 206 44.56 15.08 -15.54
N ARG A 207 43.62 14.15 -15.41
CA ARG A 207 42.55 14.24 -14.41
C ARG A 207 43.18 14.02 -13.03
N GLY A 208 43.30 15.09 -12.24
CA GLY A 208 43.73 15.00 -10.84
C GLY A 208 42.83 14.07 -10.03
N LYS A 209 43.40 13.38 -9.04
CA LYS A 209 42.65 12.53 -8.09
C LYS A 209 41.67 13.42 -7.32
N ILE A 210 40.38 13.09 -7.37
CA ILE A 210 39.33 13.81 -6.66
C ILE A 210 39.37 13.34 -5.20
N ASN A 211 40.02 14.13 -4.33
CA ASN A 211 39.70 14.39 -2.91
C ASN A 211 40.89 15.05 -2.20
N GLU A 212 41.13 16.32 -2.49
CA GLU A 212 41.93 17.19 -1.62
C GLU A 212 41.02 18.40 -1.34
N ILE A 213 40.41 18.41 -0.15
CA ILE A 213 39.63 19.53 0.36
C ILE A 213 40.53 20.21 1.38
N ASP A 214 41.02 21.40 1.04
CA ASP A 214 41.66 22.29 2.00
C ASP A 214 40.61 22.77 3.01
N ILE A 215 40.83 22.42 4.28
CA ILE A 215 40.09 22.94 5.41
C ILE A 215 40.85 24.18 5.89
N GLU A 216 40.40 25.36 5.48
CA GLU A 216 40.78 26.60 6.15
C GLU A 216 39.95 26.78 7.43
N LYS A 217 40.65 26.98 8.55
CA LYS A 217 40.13 27.19 9.89
C LYS A 217 40.01 28.69 10.22
N GLU A 218 38.90 29.01 10.90
CA GLU A 218 38.70 30.05 11.93
C GLU A 218 38.55 31.54 11.52
N PRO A 219 37.94 32.43 12.36
CA PRO A 219 37.52 32.26 13.76
C PRO A 219 36.09 32.71 14.14
N HIS A 220 35.76 32.38 15.39
CA HIS A 220 34.63 32.82 16.22
C HIS A 220 34.36 34.34 16.23
N VAL A 221 33.08 34.72 16.24
CA VAL A 221 32.59 35.98 16.84
C VAL A 221 31.30 35.69 17.60
N GLU A 222 31.37 35.83 18.93
CA GLU A 222 30.23 35.91 19.84
C GLU A 222 29.41 37.18 19.56
N LYS A 223 28.09 37.10 19.66
CA LYS A 223 27.24 38.21 20.08
C LYS A 223 25.91 37.71 20.61
N ASP A 224 25.75 37.87 21.92
CA ASP A 224 24.50 37.85 22.65
C ASP A 224 23.48 38.83 22.07
N SER A 225 22.22 38.42 22.03
CA SER A 225 21.09 39.30 22.35
C SER A 225 19.87 38.48 22.74
N ASN A 226 19.52 38.58 24.03
CA ASN A 226 18.24 38.23 24.63
C ASN A 226 17.08 38.93 23.93
N ILE A 227 16.01 38.18 23.59
CA ILE A 227 14.62 38.66 23.65
C ILE A 227 13.76 37.51 24.20
N GLU A 228 13.16 37.76 25.36
CA GLU A 228 12.22 36.90 26.09
C GLU A 228 10.86 36.73 25.37
N GLU A 229 10.37 35.49 25.48
CA GLU A 229 9.01 35.02 25.80
C GLU A 229 7.77 35.74 25.26
N ASN A 230 6.92 34.96 24.56
CA ASN A 230 5.58 34.69 25.09
C ASN A 230 4.98 33.39 24.49
N SER A 231 4.88 32.33 25.29
CA SER A 231 4.13 31.12 24.98
C SER A 231 3.00 30.95 25.99
N ASP A 232 1.80 31.37 25.61
CA ASP A 232 0.63 31.29 26.49
C ASP A 232 -0.59 30.81 25.68
N TYR A 233 -0.74 29.49 25.56
CA TYR A 233 -2.04 28.81 25.56
C TYR A 233 -1.83 27.30 25.84
N LYS A 234 -1.77 26.90 27.11
CA LYS A 234 -2.02 25.50 27.48
C LYS A 234 -2.42 25.36 28.94
N SER A 235 -3.62 25.82 29.27
CA SER A 235 -4.28 25.46 30.53
C SER A 235 -5.69 26.02 30.56
N LEU A 236 -6.65 25.29 30.00
CA LEU A 236 -8.03 25.34 30.46
C LEU A 236 -8.71 24.01 30.09
N ILE A 237 -9.46 23.50 31.07
CA ILE A 237 -10.35 22.31 31.04
C ILE A 237 -9.69 20.98 31.47
N PHE A 238 -9.35 20.87 32.76
CA PHE A 238 -9.67 19.66 33.54
C PHE A 238 -9.77 19.98 35.03
N SER A 239 -10.93 20.43 35.49
CA SER A 239 -11.44 20.16 36.85
C SER A 239 -12.83 20.75 37.02
N GLU A 240 -13.86 19.94 36.88
CA GLU A 240 -14.98 20.04 37.83
C GLU A 240 -15.63 18.66 37.98
N SER A 241 -15.27 18.01 39.07
CA SER A 241 -15.99 16.86 39.64
C SER A 241 -16.77 17.39 40.83
N SER A 242 -18.07 17.52 40.71
CA SER A 242 -19.07 17.42 41.79
C SER A 242 -20.44 17.27 41.14
N LYS A 243 -21.07 16.11 41.33
CA LYS A 243 -22.24 15.92 42.21
C LYS A 243 -23.47 16.66 41.68
N ASP A 244 -24.44 15.93 41.16
CA ASP A 244 -25.74 15.76 41.83
C ASP A 244 -26.70 14.88 40.99
N ILE A 245 -27.48 14.08 41.74
CA ILE A 245 -28.64 13.23 41.38
C ILE A 245 -28.32 11.80 40.91
#